data_AF-A0A2E5YAE6-F1
#
_entry.id   AF-A0A2E5YAE6-F1
#
_cell.length_a   1.000
_cell.length_b   1.000
_cell.length_c   1.000
_cell.angle_alpha   90.00
_cell.angle_beta   90.00
_cell.angle_gamma   90.00
#
_symmetry.space_group_name_H-M   'P 1'
#
loop_
_entity.id
_entity.type
_entity.pdbx_description
1 polymer ?
#
loop_
_entity_poly.entity_id
_entity_poly.type
_entity_poly.pdbx_seq_one_letter_code
_entity_poly.pdbx_strand_id
1 'polypeptide(L)'
;MTLFPKAQRLEILLGQNFSSKTIFHAIAKYPENINNILSLLPEEHWLESFSTQDDAGNTVFHYAAQYPDSFGRILALLSNEQCLEMLKITNNSSSSVLSRVTDDDKNIEMISKRLPLFKIPPKASDRPPLQ
;
A
#
# COMPACT_ATOMS: atom_id res chain seq x y z
N MET A 1 12.54 -26.39 8.22
CA MET A 1 12.47 -25.79 9.57
C MET A 1 12.08 -24.34 9.41
N THR A 2 10.95 -23.90 9.96
CA THR A 2 10.64 -22.46 10.05
C THR A 2 11.35 -21.91 11.27
N LEU A 3 12.16 -20.85 11.10
CA LEU A 3 13.01 -20.27 12.15
C LEU A 3 12.21 -19.78 13.38
N PHE A 4 10.91 -19.47 13.20
CA PHE A 4 10.01 -18.99 14.24
C PHE A 4 8.58 -19.61 14.12
N PRO A 5 7.88 -19.87 15.24
CA PRO A 5 6.45 -20.19 15.28
C PRO A 5 5.58 -19.12 14.59
N LYS A 6 4.37 -19.49 14.15
CA LYS A 6 3.45 -18.59 13.42
C LYS A 6 3.16 -17.29 14.21
N ALA A 7 2.91 -17.39 15.52
CA ALA A 7 2.64 -16.23 16.36
C ALA A 7 3.83 -15.25 16.45
N GLN A 8 5.05 -15.76 16.62
CA GLN A 8 6.25 -14.92 16.65
C GLN A 8 6.53 -14.26 15.29
N ARG A 9 6.22 -14.93 14.18
CA ARG A 9 6.32 -14.31 12.85
C ARG A 9 5.39 -13.11 12.72
N LEU A 10 4.15 -13.23 13.19
CA LEU A 10 3.20 -12.12 13.18
C LEU A 10 3.73 -10.93 13.97
N GLU A 11 4.19 -11.17 15.20
CA GLU A 11 4.77 -10.14 16.07
C GLU A 11 5.98 -9.44 15.44
N ILE A 12 6.87 -10.18 14.78
CA ILE A 12 8.04 -9.61 14.11
C ILE A 12 7.64 -8.82 12.85
N LEU A 13 6.73 -9.34 12.03
CA LEU A 13 6.37 -8.75 10.74
C LEU A 13 5.44 -7.54 10.87
N LEU A 14 4.57 -7.55 11.88
CA LEU A 14 3.72 -6.41 12.24
C LEU A 14 4.36 -5.49 13.29
N GLY A 15 5.47 -5.93 13.90
CA GLY A 15 6.23 -5.14 14.84
C GLY A 15 6.67 -3.81 14.23
N GLN A 16 6.38 -2.74 14.95
CA GLN A 16 6.71 -1.39 14.55
C GLN A 16 8.00 -0.93 15.22
N ASN A 17 8.84 -0.22 14.46
CA ASN A 17 10.00 0.47 15.03
C ASN A 17 9.58 1.81 15.69
N PHE A 18 10.55 2.59 16.15
CA PHE A 18 10.31 3.90 16.80
C PHE A 18 9.61 4.94 15.93
N SER A 19 9.47 4.71 14.62
CA SER A 19 8.75 5.57 13.70
C SER A 19 7.39 4.99 13.27
N SER A 20 6.88 4.03 14.05
CA SER A 20 5.68 3.24 13.74
C SER A 20 5.76 2.48 12.40
N LYS A 21 6.97 2.23 11.87
CA LYS A 21 7.16 1.51 10.60
C LYS A 21 7.35 0.03 10.82
N THR A 22 6.61 -0.76 10.05
CA THR A 22 6.79 -2.21 9.89
C THR A 22 7.84 -2.54 8.83
N ILE A 23 8.25 -3.81 8.74
CA ILE A 23 9.13 -4.28 7.65
C ILE A 23 8.55 -4.01 6.27
N PHE A 24 7.22 -4.05 6.13
CA PHE A 24 6.53 -3.81 4.88
C PHE A 24 6.73 -2.37 4.36
N HIS A 25 6.84 -1.38 5.25
CA HIS A 25 7.18 -0.01 4.87
C HIS A 25 8.59 0.07 4.25
N ALA A 26 9.56 -0.65 4.81
CA ALA A 26 10.94 -0.63 4.35
C ALA A 26 11.10 -1.32 2.98
N ILE A 27 10.32 -2.38 2.73
CA ILE A 27 10.38 -3.15 1.48
C ILE A 27 9.38 -2.69 0.42
N ALA A 28 8.53 -1.69 0.70
CA ALA A 28 7.49 -1.21 -0.22
C ALA A 28 8.02 -0.78 -1.59
N LYS A 29 9.31 -0.40 -1.69
CA LYS A 29 9.99 -0.04 -2.94
C LYS A 29 10.65 -1.22 -3.67
N TYR A 30 10.61 -2.42 -3.10
CA TYR A 30 11.27 -3.62 -3.63
C TYR A 30 10.23 -4.71 -3.92
N PRO A 31 9.72 -4.81 -5.16
CA PRO A 31 8.56 -5.66 -5.48
C PRO A 31 8.80 -7.13 -5.17
N GLU A 32 10.02 -7.65 -5.38
CA GLU A 32 10.36 -9.05 -5.09
C GLU A 32 10.35 -9.38 -3.59
N ASN A 33 10.70 -8.41 -2.75
CA ASN A 33 10.76 -8.63 -1.31
C ASN A 33 9.35 -8.72 -0.70
N ILE A 34 8.36 -8.03 -1.29
CA ILE A 34 6.98 -8.03 -0.80
C ILE A 34 6.46 -9.47 -0.74
N ASN A 35 6.49 -10.22 -1.84
CA ASN A 35 5.99 -11.60 -1.85
C ASN A 35 6.79 -12.54 -0.96
N ASN A 36 8.12 -12.38 -0.93
CA ASN A 36 8.98 -13.24 -0.12
C ASN A 36 8.65 -13.11 1.37
N ILE A 37 8.51 -11.88 1.86
CA ILE A 37 8.17 -11.63 3.26
C ILE A 37 6.71 -11.95 3.55
N LEU A 38 5.81 -11.64 2.61
CA LEU A 38 4.39 -11.94 2.75
C LEU A 38 4.10 -13.44 2.81
N SER A 39 4.91 -14.28 2.14
CA SER A 39 4.80 -15.75 2.22
C SER A 39 4.98 -16.32 3.64
N LEU A 40 5.57 -15.54 4.55
CA LEU A 40 5.75 -15.90 5.95
C LEU A 40 4.53 -15.59 6.81
N LEU A 41 3.58 -14.80 6.27
CA LEU A 41 2.40 -14.27 6.92
C LEU A 41 1.12 -14.88 6.31
N PRO A 42 0.16 -15.33 7.14
CA PRO A 42 -1.14 -15.78 6.63
C PRO A 42 -1.89 -14.65 5.91
N GLU A 43 -2.67 -15.01 4.91
CA GLU A 43 -3.44 -14.08 4.07
C GLU A 43 -4.36 -13.15 4.88
N GLU A 44 -4.93 -13.66 5.98
CA GLU A 44 -5.81 -12.91 6.88
C GLU A 44 -5.15 -11.64 7.48
N HIS A 45 -3.82 -11.58 7.53
CA HIS A 45 -3.07 -10.43 8.06
C HIS A 45 -2.45 -9.54 6.97
N TRP A 46 -2.68 -9.83 5.69
CA TRP A 46 -2.11 -9.01 4.61
C TRP A 46 -2.67 -7.60 4.62
N LEU A 47 -3.98 -7.46 4.79
CA LEU A 47 -4.63 -6.14 4.84
C LEU A 47 -4.07 -5.29 5.99
N GLU A 48 -4.00 -5.87 7.20
CA GLU A 48 -3.40 -5.24 8.38
C GLU A 48 -1.95 -4.79 8.14
N SER A 49 -1.15 -5.66 7.52
CA SER A 49 0.24 -5.36 7.18
C SER A 49 0.38 -4.16 6.26
N PHE A 50 -0.51 -4.05 5.27
CA PHE A 50 -0.48 -2.98 4.31
C PHE A 50 -1.15 -1.69 4.82
N SER A 51 -2.13 -1.78 5.72
CA SER A 51 -2.92 -0.66 6.25
C SER A 51 -2.30 0.00 7.48
N THR A 52 -1.34 -0.65 8.13
CA THR A 52 -0.59 -0.09 9.27
C THR A 52 0.00 1.27 8.88
N GLN A 53 -0.24 2.29 9.71
CA GLN A 53 0.26 3.64 9.49
C GLN A 53 1.55 3.90 10.29
N ASP A 54 2.51 4.58 9.65
CA ASP A 54 3.67 5.15 10.33
C ASP A 54 3.33 6.46 11.06
N ASP A 55 4.30 7.07 11.73
CA ASP A 55 4.10 8.33 12.49
C ASP A 55 3.58 9.50 11.63
N ALA A 56 3.80 9.45 10.31
CA ALA A 56 3.30 10.45 9.37
C ALA A 56 1.91 10.09 8.81
N GLY A 57 1.30 9.01 9.29
CA GLY A 57 0.04 8.47 8.80
C GLY A 57 0.17 7.75 7.45
N ASN A 58 1.39 7.54 6.94
CA ASN A 58 1.57 6.85 5.68
C ASN A 58 1.47 5.34 5.91
N THR A 59 0.64 4.69 5.12
CA THR A 59 0.57 3.23 5.04
C THR A 59 1.65 2.69 4.10
N VAL A 60 1.89 1.37 4.13
CA VAL A 60 2.75 0.69 3.14
C VAL A 60 2.32 1.03 1.71
N PHE A 61 1.02 1.16 1.49
CA PHE A 61 0.44 1.47 0.19
C PHE A 61 0.78 2.89 -0.29
N HIS A 62 0.91 3.87 0.62
CA HIS A 62 1.43 5.21 0.28
C HIS A 62 2.88 5.17 -0.22
N TYR A 63 3.71 4.31 0.36
CA TYR A 63 5.09 4.13 -0.09
C TYR A 63 5.14 3.39 -1.42
N ALA A 64 4.40 2.29 -1.55
CA ALA A 64 4.36 1.49 -2.79
C ALA A 64 3.81 2.27 -3.98
N ALA A 65 2.89 3.22 -3.76
CA ALA A 65 2.34 4.10 -4.79
C ALA A 65 3.41 4.85 -5.62
N GLN A 66 4.60 5.08 -5.07
CA GLN A 66 5.71 5.73 -5.79
C GLN A 66 6.50 4.75 -6.68
N TYR A 67 6.18 3.45 -6.64
CA TYR A 67 6.89 2.38 -7.32
C TYR A 67 5.87 1.46 -8.02
N PRO A 68 5.54 1.71 -9.30
CA PRO A 68 4.44 1.03 -9.98
C PRO A 68 4.46 -0.50 -9.94
N ASP A 69 5.65 -1.10 -9.96
CA ASP A 69 5.78 -2.56 -9.89
C ASP A 69 5.42 -3.10 -8.50
N SER A 70 5.83 -2.43 -7.43
CA SER A 70 5.43 -2.77 -6.07
C SER A 70 3.95 -2.52 -5.83
N PHE A 71 3.45 -1.39 -6.31
CA PHE A 71 2.03 -1.05 -6.21
C PHE A 71 1.16 -2.10 -6.90
N GLY A 72 1.51 -2.47 -8.13
CA GLY A 72 0.84 -3.54 -8.88
C GLY A 72 0.90 -4.89 -8.16
N ARG A 73 2.01 -5.21 -7.51
CA ARG A 73 2.17 -6.43 -6.68
C ARG A 73 1.16 -6.44 -5.53
N ILE A 74 1.09 -5.36 -4.74
CA ILE A 74 0.18 -5.28 -3.60
C ILE A 74 -1.28 -5.24 -4.08
N LEU A 75 -1.59 -4.51 -5.15
CA LEU A 75 -2.93 -4.52 -5.75
C LEU A 75 -3.37 -5.93 -6.14
N ALA A 76 -2.49 -6.75 -6.72
CA ALA A 76 -2.82 -8.10 -7.14
C ALA A 76 -3.16 -9.04 -5.97
N LEU A 77 -2.70 -8.72 -4.75
CA LEU A 77 -2.87 -9.52 -3.54
C LEU A 77 -4.16 -9.21 -2.76
N LEU A 78 -4.84 -8.11 -3.04
CA LEU A 78 -6.00 -7.63 -2.29
C LEU A 78 -7.29 -7.75 -3.10
N SER A 79 -8.43 -8.01 -2.47
CA SER A 79 -9.75 -7.93 -3.14
C SER A 79 -10.03 -6.51 -3.65
N ASN A 80 -11.03 -6.35 -4.51
CA ASN A 80 -11.42 -5.04 -5.02
C ASN A 80 -11.89 -4.11 -3.89
N GLU A 81 -12.62 -4.64 -2.91
CA GLU A 81 -13.10 -3.93 -1.73
C GLU A 81 -11.94 -3.47 -0.85
N GLN A 82 -10.98 -4.36 -0.59
CA GLN A 82 -9.76 -4.06 0.15
C GLN A 82 -8.91 -2.99 -0.55
N CYS A 83 -8.76 -3.08 -1.88
CA CYS A 83 -8.06 -2.05 -2.66
C CYS A 83 -8.73 -0.68 -2.49
N LEU A 84 -10.06 -0.62 -2.58
CA LEU A 84 -10.82 0.63 -2.45
C LEU A 84 -10.70 1.24 -1.06
N GLU A 85 -10.73 0.42 -0.01
CA GLU A 85 -10.51 0.86 1.37
C GLU A 85 -9.12 1.48 1.50
N MET A 86 -8.10 0.76 1.04
CA MET A 86 -6.70 1.17 1.13
C MET A 86 -6.39 2.43 0.32
N LEU A 87 -6.97 2.57 -0.87
CA LEU A 87 -6.81 3.76 -1.72
C LEU A 87 -7.33 5.05 -1.08
N LYS A 88 -8.31 4.93 -0.16
CA LYS A 88 -8.95 6.07 0.51
C LYS A 88 -8.27 6.49 1.81
N ILE A 89 -7.38 5.66 2.38
CA ILE A 89 -6.67 6.01 3.61
C ILE A 89 -5.85 7.29 3.38
N THR A 90 -5.99 8.25 4.28
CA THR A 90 -5.25 9.52 4.28
C THR A 90 -4.17 9.54 5.35
N ASN A 91 -3.02 10.10 5.01
CA ASN A 91 -1.97 10.39 5.96
C ASN A 91 -2.23 11.70 6.74
N ASN A 92 -1.31 12.08 7.63
CA ASN A 92 -1.46 13.27 8.48
C ASN A 92 -1.46 14.60 7.69
N SER A 93 -1.08 14.56 6.41
CA SER A 93 -1.13 15.70 5.48
C SER A 93 -2.39 15.69 4.61
N SER A 94 -3.39 14.87 4.95
CA SER A 94 -4.62 14.67 4.15
C SER A 94 -4.35 14.15 2.72
N SER A 95 -3.15 13.62 2.45
CA SER A 95 -2.83 12.96 1.19
C SER A 95 -3.28 11.50 1.29
N SER A 96 -4.18 11.10 0.39
CA SER A 96 -4.58 9.70 0.26
C SER A 96 -3.60 8.92 -0.61
N VAL A 97 -3.62 7.59 -0.50
CA VAL A 97 -2.89 6.74 -1.45
C VAL A 97 -3.33 7.05 -2.88
N LEU A 98 -4.65 7.24 -3.10
CA LEU A 98 -5.20 7.61 -4.40
C LEU A 98 -4.55 8.88 -4.98
N SER A 99 -4.32 9.91 -4.15
CA SER A 99 -3.68 11.13 -4.61
C SER A 99 -2.23 10.94 -5.09
N ARG A 100 -1.52 9.94 -4.55
CA ARG A 100 -0.14 9.62 -4.95
C ARG A 100 -0.07 8.78 -6.21
N VAL A 101 -0.95 7.78 -6.33
CA VAL A 101 -0.99 6.90 -7.51
C VAL A 101 -1.47 7.63 -8.75
N THR A 102 -2.21 8.73 -8.61
CA THR A 102 -2.59 9.58 -9.75
C THR A 102 -1.43 10.37 -10.36
N ASP A 103 -0.26 10.42 -9.73
CA ASP A 103 0.90 11.09 -10.33
C ASP A 103 1.57 10.24 -11.43
N ASP A 104 1.25 8.94 -11.52
CA ASP A 104 1.85 7.98 -12.45
C ASP A 104 0.78 7.31 -13.34
N ASP A 105 0.97 7.36 -14.66
CA ASP A 105 0.00 6.81 -15.63
C ASP A 105 -0.15 5.29 -15.56
N LYS A 106 0.93 4.56 -15.25
CA LYS A 106 0.92 3.10 -15.13
C LYS A 106 0.07 2.68 -13.94
N ASN A 107 0.17 3.41 -12.83
CA ASN A 107 -0.68 3.18 -11.66
C ASN A 107 -2.17 3.46 -11.97
N ILE A 108 -2.47 4.54 -12.69
CA ILE A 108 -3.84 4.87 -13.12
C ILE A 108 -4.41 3.76 -14.01
N GLU A 109 -3.63 3.27 -14.98
CA GLU A 109 -4.05 2.17 -15.86
C GLU A 109 -4.34 0.90 -15.04
N MET A 110 -3.46 0.54 -14.10
CA MET A 110 -3.66 -0.61 -13.22
C MET A 110 -4.95 -0.52 -12.39
N ILE A 111 -5.20 0.65 -11.78
CA ILE A 111 -6.42 0.89 -10.99
C ILE A 111 -7.65 0.85 -11.90
N SER A 112 -7.61 1.50 -13.07
CA SER A 112 -8.73 1.55 -14.01
C SER A 112 -9.10 0.16 -14.52
N LYS A 113 -8.11 -0.69 -14.80
CA LYS A 113 -8.32 -2.08 -15.23
C LYS A 113 -8.90 -2.93 -14.11
N ARG A 114 -8.47 -2.73 -12.87
CA ARG A 114 -8.92 -3.52 -11.71
C ARG A 114 -10.29 -3.06 -11.19
N LEU A 115 -10.54 -1.76 -11.22
CA LEU A 115 -11.70 -1.09 -10.63
C LEU A 115 -12.40 -0.20 -11.68
N PRO A 116 -12.98 -0.77 -12.74
CA PRO A 116 -13.51 0.01 -13.88
C PRO A 116 -14.68 0.94 -13.53
N LEU A 117 -15.42 0.64 -12.44
CA LEU A 117 -16.50 1.50 -11.94
C LEU A 117 -16.00 2.61 -11.00
N PHE A 118 -14.73 2.55 -10.60
CA PHE A 118 -14.14 3.54 -9.71
C PHE A 118 -13.67 4.74 -10.53
N LYS A 119 -14.27 5.90 -10.27
CA LYS A 119 -13.89 7.16 -10.91
C LYS A 119 -12.62 7.69 -10.25
N ILE A 120 -11.51 7.62 -10.98
CA ILE A 120 -10.25 8.24 -10.55
C ILE A 120 -10.40 9.76 -10.66
N PRO A 121 -10.12 10.52 -9.60
CA PRO A 121 -10.14 11.98 -9.66
C PRO A 121 -9.08 12.50 -10.64
N PRO A 122 -9.31 13.65 -11.31
CA PRO A 122 -8.33 14.25 -12.20
C PRO A 122 -7.02 14.53 -11.45
N LYS A 123 -5.88 14.40 -12.14
CA LYS A 123 -4.57 14.63 -11.54
C LYS A 123 -4.50 16.04 -11.00
N ALA A 124 -3.65 16.25 -9.99
CA ALA A 124 -3.43 17.59 -9.45
C ALA A 124 -2.92 18.57 -10.52
N SER A 125 -2.15 18.09 -11.51
CA SER A 125 -1.69 18.86 -12.68
C SER A 125 -2.80 19.30 -13.63
N ASP A 126 -3.92 18.57 -13.66
CA ASP A 126 -5.01 18.80 -14.60
C ASP A 126 -6.07 19.75 -14.01
N ARG A 127 -5.97 20.06 -12.72
CA ARG A 127 -6.88 21.02 -12.08
C ARG A 127 -6.51 22.45 -12.52
N PRO A 128 -7.49 23.25 -12.97
CA PRO A 128 -7.25 24.65 -13.25
C PRO A 128 -6.73 25.37 -11.99
N PRO A 129 -5.90 26.42 -12.13
CA PRO A 129 -5.46 27.22 -10.99
C PRO A 129 -6.67 27.73 -10.21
N LEU A 130 -6.60 27.71 -8.88
CA LEU A 130 -7.63 28.31 -8.02
C LEU A 130 -7.72 29.80 -8.38
N GLN A 131 -8.91 30.23 -8.83
CA GLN A 131 -9.23 31.63 -9.13
C GLN A 131 -9.37 32.45 -7.85
#